data_AF-A0A1U7M6L3-F1
#
_entry.id   AF-A0A1U7M6L3-F1
#
_cell.length_a   1.000
_cell.length_b   1.000
_cell.length_c   1.000
_cell.angle_alpha   90.00
_cell.angle_beta   90.00
_cell.angle_gamma   90.00
#
_symmetry.space_group_name_H-M   'P 1'
#
loop_
_entity.id
_entity.type
_entity.pdbx_description
1 polymer ?
#
loop_
_entity_poly.entity_id
_entity_poly.type
_entity_poly.pdbx_seq_one_letter_code
_entity_poly.pdbx_strand_id
1 'polypeptide(L)'
;MKENKFLIISVLILSISIFVGSVLIANSIRDTNPSDFEQSVITNKGLITEAEAAEYLNLTHDDFKDLISTLESQREKLDSYETYRFIPFIQIDGIKYFNKEQLNKWIVVLCQEKGQIKHNKSIFC
;
A
#
# COMPACT_ATOMS: atom_id res chain seq x y z
N MET A 1 11.01 62.46 7.23
CA MET A 1 10.84 61.01 7.45
C MET A 1 12.06 60.32 6.89
N LYS A 2 12.81 59.54 7.69
CA LYS A 2 13.98 58.79 7.20
C LYS A 2 13.49 57.54 6.48
N GLU A 3 13.83 57.42 5.21
CA GLU A 3 13.46 56.29 4.34
C GLU A 3 14.09 54.99 4.85
N ASN A 4 13.27 54.04 5.31
CA ASN A 4 13.71 52.72 5.80
C ASN A 4 13.95 51.75 4.63
N LYS A 5 14.83 52.13 3.69
CA LYS A 5 15.14 51.36 2.47
C LYS A 5 15.61 49.93 2.79
N PHE A 6 16.28 49.73 3.92
CA PHE A 6 16.73 48.41 4.39
C PHE A 6 15.57 47.46 4.71
N LEU A 7 14.45 47.95 5.23
CA LEU A 7 13.29 47.10 5.54
C LEU A 7 12.61 46.60 4.27
N ILE A 8 12.52 47.46 3.25
CA ILE A 8 11.92 47.12 1.95
C ILE A 8 12.76 46.04 1.25
N ILE A 9 14.08 46.16 1.30
CA ILE A 9 15.01 45.19 0.70
C ILE A 9 14.90 43.82 1.37
N SER A 10 14.79 43.77 2.69
CA SER A 10 14.65 42.50 3.45
C SER A 10 13.37 41.74 3.06
N VAL A 11 12.23 42.45 2.96
CA VAL A 11 10.95 41.85 2.56
C VAL A 11 10.99 41.31 1.13
N LEU A 12 11.68 42.01 0.22
CA LEU A 12 11.88 41.55 -1.15
C LEU A 12 12.73 40.28 -1.23
N ILE A 13 13.79 40.17 -0.44
CA ILE A 13 14.65 38.98 -0.42
C ILE A 13 13.89 37.77 0.14
N LEU A 14 13.05 37.99 1.16
CA LEU A 14 12.25 36.95 1.78
C LEU A 14 11.22 36.36 0.80
N SER A 15 10.51 37.21 0.05
CA SER A 15 9.50 36.76 -0.91
C SER A 15 10.12 35.97 -2.06
N ILE A 16 11.28 36.38 -2.56
CA ILE A 16 12.00 35.68 -3.61
C ILE A 16 12.45 34.30 -3.12
N SER A 17 12.96 34.19 -1.88
CA SER A 17 13.43 32.91 -1.33
C SER A 17 12.31 31.89 -1.18
N ILE A 18 11.13 32.33 -0.74
CA ILE A 18 9.94 31.48 -0.63
C ILE A 18 9.49 31.00 -2.01
N PHE A 19 9.49 31.90 -3.01
CA PHE A 19 9.08 31.56 -4.37
C PHE A 19 10.04 30.58 -5.06
N VAL A 20 11.36 30.76 -4.86
CA VAL A 20 12.36 29.84 -5.40
C VAL A 20 12.25 28.48 -4.70
N GLY A 21 12.07 28.46 -3.38
CA GLY A 21 11.90 27.22 -2.61
C GLY A 21 10.69 26.42 -3.08
N SER A 22 9.54 27.08 -3.27
CA SER A 22 8.32 26.41 -3.74
C SER A 22 8.45 25.88 -5.17
N VAL A 23 9.11 26.63 -6.07
CA VAL A 23 9.38 26.16 -7.45
C VAL A 23 10.31 24.95 -7.47
N LEU A 24 11.38 24.94 -6.66
CA LEU A 24 12.30 23.81 -6.56
C LEU A 24 11.61 22.55 -6.04
N ILE A 25 10.82 22.68 -4.96
CA ILE A 25 10.05 21.57 -4.39
C ILE A 25 9.01 21.07 -5.40
N ALA A 26 8.27 21.96 -6.05
CA ALA A 26 7.29 21.58 -7.06
C ALA A 26 7.93 20.86 -8.26
N ASN A 27 9.14 21.26 -8.67
CA ASN A 27 9.85 20.58 -9.75
C ASN A 27 10.34 19.19 -9.32
N SER A 28 10.85 19.04 -8.09
CA SER A 28 11.23 17.73 -7.56
C SER A 28 10.05 16.76 -7.40
N ILE A 29 8.85 17.28 -7.15
CA ILE A 29 7.63 16.47 -7.03
C ILE A 29 7.08 16.09 -8.41
N ARG A 30 7.25 16.90 -9.45
CA ARG A 30 6.76 16.58 -10.81
C ARG A 30 7.54 15.46 -11.49
N ASP A 31 8.80 15.24 -11.12
CA ASP A 31 9.60 14.12 -11.62
C ASP A 31 9.24 12.79 -10.92
N THR A 32 8.54 12.86 -9.79
CA THR A 32 7.93 11.70 -9.14
C THR A 32 6.51 11.55 -9.69
N ASN A 33 6.19 10.44 -10.33
CA ASN A 33 4.82 10.18 -10.76
C ASN A 33 3.86 10.37 -9.56
N PRO A 34 2.71 11.05 -9.74
CA PRO A 34 1.72 11.25 -8.67
C PRO A 34 1.09 9.93 -8.15
N SER A 35 1.55 8.77 -8.63
CA SER A 35 1.23 7.45 -8.09
C SER A 35 1.89 7.17 -6.74
N ASP A 36 2.96 7.89 -6.36
CA ASP A 36 3.77 7.53 -5.19
C ASP A 36 3.46 8.40 -3.95
N PHE A 37 2.42 9.25 -4.02
CA PHE A 37 2.01 10.14 -2.93
C PHE A 37 0.54 9.99 -2.53
N GLU A 38 -0.10 8.84 -2.77
CA GLU A 38 -1.18 8.41 -1.89
C GLU A 38 -0.56 7.85 -0.60
N GLN A 39 -0.11 8.77 0.25
CA GLN A 39 0.13 8.49 1.65
C GLN A 39 -1.12 7.81 2.20
N SER A 40 -0.92 6.60 2.70
CA SER A 40 -1.88 5.65 3.27
C SER A 40 -2.73 6.27 4.39
N VAL A 41 -3.68 7.11 4.01
CA VAL A 41 -4.89 7.28 4.81
C VAL A 41 -5.67 6.01 4.56
N ILE A 42 -5.42 4.99 5.41
CA ILE A 42 -6.33 3.87 5.65
C ILE A 42 -7.62 4.46 6.22
N THR A 43 -8.34 5.18 5.36
CA THR A 43 -9.77 5.37 5.48
C THR A 43 -10.35 3.97 5.42
N ASN A 44 -11.47 3.78 6.12
CA ASN A 44 -12.17 2.52 6.29
C ASN A 44 -12.74 2.01 4.93
N LYS A 45 -11.89 1.82 3.93
CA LYS A 45 -12.21 1.33 2.59
C LYS A 45 -12.47 -0.16 2.74
N GLY A 46 -13.68 -0.59 2.38
CA GLY A 46 -14.04 -2.00 2.39
C GLY A 46 -13.19 -2.86 1.43
N LEU A 47 -12.49 -2.23 0.49
CA LEU A 47 -11.62 -2.86 -0.49
C LEU A 47 -10.28 -2.13 -0.53
N ILE A 48 -9.19 -2.90 -0.59
CA ILE A 48 -7.81 -2.45 -0.69
C ILE A 48 -7.18 -3.00 -1.97
N THR A 49 -6.22 -2.28 -2.54
CA THR A 49 -5.49 -2.71 -3.74
C THR A 49 -4.48 -3.81 -3.44
N GLU A 50 -3.91 -4.41 -4.49
CA GLU A 50 -2.84 -5.42 -4.35
C GLU A 50 -1.62 -4.88 -3.59
N ALA A 51 -1.22 -3.63 -3.84
CA ALA A 51 -0.10 -2.99 -3.13
C ALA A 51 -0.42 -2.78 -1.65
N GLU A 52 -1.61 -2.28 -1.32
CA GLU A 52 -2.06 -2.11 0.07
C GLU A 52 -2.25 -3.46 0.80
N ALA A 53 -2.65 -4.51 0.09
CA ALA A 53 -2.75 -5.87 0.64
C ALA A 53 -1.38 -6.47 0.94
N ALA A 54 -0.39 -6.25 0.07
CA ALA A 54 1.00 -6.64 0.31
C ALA A 54 1.57 -5.93 1.55
N GLU A 55 1.36 -4.61 1.65
CA GLU A 55 1.76 -3.82 2.81
C GLU A 55 1.06 -4.30 4.10
N TYR A 56 -0.24 -4.61 4.03
CA TYR A 56 -0.99 -5.14 5.17
C TYR A 56 -0.45 -6.50 5.67
N LEU A 57 0.07 -7.33 4.77
CA LEU A 57 0.67 -8.62 5.09
C LEU A 57 2.18 -8.53 5.40
N ASN A 58 2.77 -7.33 5.35
CA ASN A 58 4.20 -7.10 5.49
C ASN A 58 5.02 -7.92 4.46
N LEU A 59 4.51 -8.01 3.23
CA LEU A 59 5.15 -8.64 2.09
C LEU A 59 5.54 -7.57 1.06
N THR A 60 6.55 -7.88 0.24
CA THR A 60 6.81 -7.04 -0.93
C THR A 60 5.68 -7.22 -1.95
N HIS A 61 5.47 -6.22 -2.81
CA HIS A 61 4.44 -6.30 -3.85
C HIS A 61 4.66 -7.51 -4.77
N ASP A 62 5.93 -7.76 -5.15
CA ASP A 62 6.29 -8.91 -5.99
C ASP A 62 6.03 -10.25 -5.29
N ASP A 63 6.39 -10.38 -4.01
CA ASP A 63 6.11 -11.61 -3.23
C ASP A 63 4.60 -11.87 -3.12
N PHE A 64 3.81 -10.82 -2.91
CA PHE A 64 2.36 -10.95 -2.83
C PHE A 64 1.75 -11.34 -4.18
N LYS A 65 2.25 -10.77 -5.28
CA LYS A 65 1.83 -11.11 -6.64
C LYS A 65 2.15 -12.55 -6.99
N ASP A 66 3.35 -13.03 -6.64
CA ASP A 66 3.77 -14.42 -6.82
C ASP A 66 2.92 -15.37 -5.97
N LEU A 67 2.58 -14.96 -4.75
CA LEU A 67 1.67 -15.71 -3.88
C LEU A 67 0.27 -15.81 -4.50
N ILE A 68 -0.31 -14.72 -4.99
CA ILE A 68 -1.64 -14.72 -5.63
C ILE A 68 -1.64 -15.60 -6.88
N SER A 69 -0.64 -15.46 -7.75
CA SER A 69 -0.56 -16.27 -8.98
C SER A 69 -0.40 -17.78 -8.68
N THR A 70 0.36 -18.11 -7.64
CA THR A 70 0.51 -19.49 -7.16
C THR A 70 -0.82 -20.04 -6.63
N LEU A 71 -1.56 -19.24 -5.86
CA LEU A 71 -2.88 -19.59 -5.34
C LEU A 71 -3.91 -19.78 -6.46
N GLU A 72 -3.90 -18.91 -7.48
CA GLU A 72 -4.75 -19.04 -8.67
C GLU A 72 -4.45 -20.32 -9.45
N SER A 73 -3.17 -20.62 -9.73
CA SER A 73 -2.79 -21.85 -10.43
C SER A 73 -3.17 -23.11 -9.66
N GLN A 74 -3.13 -23.08 -8.33
CA GLN A 74 -3.60 -24.19 -7.51
C GLN A 74 -5.12 -24.31 -7.55
N ARG A 75 -5.84 -23.19 -7.48
CA ARG A 75 -7.30 -23.13 -7.54
C ARG A 75 -7.83 -23.69 -8.86
N GLU A 76 -7.21 -23.36 -9.99
CA GLU A 76 -7.61 -23.88 -11.31
C GLU A 76 -7.48 -25.41 -11.43
N LYS A 77 -6.61 -26.02 -10.62
CA LYS A 77 -6.41 -27.48 -10.61
C LYS A 77 -7.40 -28.23 -9.72
N LEU A 78 -8.24 -27.50 -8.98
CA LEU A 78 -9.18 -28.06 -8.00
C LEU A 78 -10.62 -27.85 -8.49
N ASP A 79 -11.35 -28.94 -8.61
CA ASP A 79 -12.76 -28.94 -9.02
C ASP A 79 -13.68 -28.45 -7.89
N SER A 80 -13.26 -28.63 -6.64
CA SER A 80 -13.89 -28.04 -5.45
C SER A 80 -12.85 -27.70 -4.39
N TYR A 81 -13.11 -26.64 -3.62
CA TYR A 81 -12.24 -26.18 -2.56
C TYR A 81 -13.03 -25.43 -1.48
N GLU A 82 -12.50 -25.45 -0.26
CA GLU A 82 -13.01 -24.67 0.87
C GLU A 82 -12.93 -23.17 0.58
N THR A 83 -13.99 -22.42 0.90
CA THR A 83 -14.17 -21.01 0.52
C THR A 83 -13.00 -20.10 0.95
N TYR A 84 -12.34 -20.42 2.06
CA TYR A 84 -11.26 -19.62 2.64
C TYR A 84 -9.85 -20.18 2.38
N ARG A 85 -9.72 -21.20 1.53
CA ARG A 85 -8.41 -21.75 1.16
C ARG A 85 -7.60 -20.79 0.27
N PHE A 86 -8.30 -19.94 -0.48
CA PHE A 86 -7.72 -18.95 -1.37
C PHE A 86 -8.19 -17.55 -0.94
N ILE A 87 -7.36 -16.54 -1.23
CA ILE A 87 -7.71 -15.15 -0.93
C ILE A 87 -8.80 -14.71 -1.90
N PRO A 88 -10.00 -14.34 -1.42
CA PRO A 88 -11.05 -13.82 -2.30
C PRO A 88 -10.67 -12.40 -2.75
N PHE A 89 -10.77 -12.17 -4.05
CA PHE A 89 -10.56 -10.87 -4.66
C PHE A 89 -11.67 -10.57 -5.66
N ILE A 90 -11.85 -9.28 -5.93
CA ILE A 90 -12.76 -8.78 -6.95
C ILE A 90 -11.89 -8.06 -7.98
N GLN A 91 -12.15 -8.29 -9.26
CA GLN A 91 -11.47 -7.59 -10.33
C GLN A 91 -12.40 -6.51 -10.89
N ILE A 92 -11.97 -5.25 -10.82
CA ILE A 92 -12.70 -4.10 -11.38
C ILE A 92 -11.72 -3.40 -12.31
N ASP A 93 -12.08 -3.29 -13.60
CA ASP A 93 -11.27 -2.63 -14.62
C ASP A 93 -9.82 -3.15 -14.72
N GLY A 94 -9.66 -4.48 -14.62
CA GLY A 94 -8.35 -5.13 -14.66
C GLY A 94 -7.55 -5.07 -13.36
N ILE A 95 -7.97 -4.25 -12.38
CA ILE A 95 -7.30 -4.10 -11.07
C ILE A 95 -7.92 -5.08 -10.06
N LYS A 96 -7.06 -5.81 -9.35
CA LYS A 96 -7.45 -6.74 -8.28
C LYS A 96 -7.62 -5.97 -6.96
N TYR A 97 -8.80 -6.11 -6.36
CA TYR A 97 -9.16 -5.54 -5.06
C TYR A 97 -9.46 -6.64 -4.04
N PHE A 98 -8.99 -6.43 -2.83
CA PHE A 98 -9.05 -7.37 -1.72
C PHE A 98 -9.84 -6.76 -0.57
N ASN A 99 -10.62 -7.57 0.15
CA ASN A 99 -11.29 -7.09 1.35
C ASN A 99 -10.42 -7.38 2.59
N LYS A 100 -10.21 -6.38 3.44
CA LYS A 100 -9.36 -6.49 4.63
C LYS A 100 -9.87 -7.53 5.64
N GLU A 101 -11.19 -7.63 5.85
CA GLU A 101 -11.77 -8.62 6.77
C GLU A 101 -11.57 -10.04 6.25
N GLN A 102 -11.70 -10.24 4.94
CA GLN A 102 -11.46 -11.53 4.29
C GLN A 102 -9.98 -11.91 4.35
N LEU A 103 -9.09 -10.95 4.13
CA LEU A 103 -7.64 -11.16 4.25
C LEU A 103 -7.27 -11.57 5.68
N ASN A 104 -7.84 -10.91 6.69
CA ASN A 104 -7.63 -11.28 8.08
C ASN A 104 -8.20 -12.68 8.41
N LYS A 105 -9.39 -13.03 7.91
CA LYS A 105 -9.94 -14.38 8.06
C LYS A 105 -9.04 -15.44 7.43
N TRP A 106 -8.50 -15.16 6.25
CA TRP A 106 -7.56 -16.05 5.56
C TRP A 106 -6.28 -16.27 6.40
N ILE A 107 -5.70 -15.21 6.98
CA ILE A 107 -4.55 -15.33 7.90
C ILE A 107 -4.90 -16.23 9.09
N VAL A 108 -6.07 -16.03 9.70
CA VAL A 108 -6.53 -16.84 10.84
C VAL A 108 -6.69 -18.31 10.43
N VAL A 109 -7.31 -18.59 9.29
CA VAL A 109 -7.49 -19.97 8.79
C VAL A 109 -6.15 -20.63 8.48
N LEU A 110 -5.23 -19.94 7.82
CA LEU A 110 -3.88 -20.47 7.57
C LEU A 110 -3.13 -20.75 8.87
N CYS A 111 -3.25 -19.86 9.85
CA CYS A 111 -2.65 -20.04 11.15
C CYS A 111 -3.25 -21.25 11.90
N GLN A 112 -4.56 -21.47 11.79
CA GLN A 112 -5.25 -22.64 12.34
C GLN A 112 -4.84 -23.94 11.63
N GLU A 113 -4.76 -23.94 10.29
CA GLU A 113 -4.34 -25.08 9.49
C GLU A 113 -2.90 -25.50 9.85
N LYS A 114 -1.99 -24.53 10.03
CA LYS A 114 -0.62 -24.82 10.50
C LYS A 114 -0.55 -25.13 12.00
N GLY A 115 -1.51 -24.68 12.80
CA GLY A 115 -1.66 -25.04 14.21
C GLY A 115 -1.95 -26.52 14.44
N GLN A 116 -2.65 -27.18 13.51
CA GLN A 116 -2.90 -28.63 13.54
C GLN A 116 -1.68 -29.47 13.11
N ILE A 117 -0.65 -28.84 12.52
CA ILE A 117 0.58 -29.51 12.06
C ILE A 117 1.73 -29.31 13.09
N LYS A 118 1.59 -28.38 14.04
CA LYS A 118 2.59 -28.11 15.08
C LYS A 118 2.44 -28.98 16.33
N HIS A 119 2.69 -30.28 16.17
CA HIS A 119 3.33 -31.05 17.24
C HIS A 119 4.86 -31.04 17.13
N ASN A 120 5.43 -30.40 16.10
CA ASN A 120 6.88 -30.24 15.96
C ASN A 120 7.23 -28.94 15.23
N LYS A 121 7.94 -28.07 15.95
CA LYS A 121 8.61 -26.84 15.52
C LYS A 121 7.76 -25.58 15.34
N SER A 122 7.93 -24.71 16.34
CA SER A 122 7.48 -23.33 16.43
C SER A 122 8.06 -22.48 15.28
N ILE A 123 7.20 -21.93 14.44
CA ILE A 123 7.48 -20.77 13.58
C ILE A 123 6.23 -19.90 13.60
N PHE A 124 6.31 -18.80 14.34
CA PHE A 124 5.35 -17.69 14.51
C PHE A 124 4.10 -17.73 13.61
N CYS A 125 3.00 -18.25 14.18
CA CYS A 125 2.06 -17.39 14.87
C CYS A 125 2.46 -17.48 16.36
#